data_AF-A0A428ZIG6-F1
#
_entry.id   AF-A0A428ZIG6-F1
#
_cell.length_a   1.000
_cell.length_b   1.000
_cell.length_c   1.000
_cell.angle_alpha   90.00
_cell.angle_beta   90.00
_cell.angle_gamma   90.00
#
_symmetry.space_group_name_H-M   'P 1'
#
loop_
_entity.id
_entity.type
_entity.pdbx_description
1 polymer ?
#
loop_
_entity_poly.entity_id
_entity_poly.type
_entity_poly.pdbx_seq_one_letter_code
_entity_poly.pdbx_strand_id
1 'polypeptide(L)'
;MERRARSRRHLRVVSSTDTEETASVSSASVRYGDLADRRLASILAAEDTAERYGLTPYARSTCPVHRCWLHQCIAEPVHVSAATGHRWCPECESPVEVDIDEAGMGSVRLHCSRCGLLPDTTANREVLLACRTSLSAMHAGRRAKLYEVPDE
;
A
#
# COMPACT_ATOMS: atom_id res chain seq x y z
N MET A 1 -16.62 -30.31 27.08
CA MET A 1 -16.52 -29.22 26.10
C MET A 1 -15.21 -28.49 26.36
N GLU A 2 -14.14 -28.89 25.66
CA GLU A 2 -12.80 -28.31 25.84
C GLU A 2 -12.30 -27.76 24.50
N ARG A 3 -12.07 -26.45 24.47
CA ARG A 3 -11.62 -25.70 23.29
C ARG A 3 -10.11 -25.93 23.13
N ARG A 4 -9.74 -26.76 22.15
CA ARG A 4 -8.34 -26.96 21.74
C ARG A 4 -7.77 -25.68 21.11
N ALA A 5 -6.75 -25.13 21.76
CA ALA A 5 -5.87 -24.09 21.22
C ALA A 5 -5.16 -24.62 19.96
N ARG A 6 -5.31 -23.92 18.84
CA ARG A 6 -4.63 -24.26 17.58
C ARG A 6 -3.21 -23.68 17.59
N SER A 7 -2.26 -24.61 17.63
CA SER A 7 -0.82 -24.42 17.49
C SER A 7 -0.46 -23.65 16.21
N ARG A 8 0.34 -22.58 16.36
CA ARG A 8 0.96 -21.81 15.27
C ARG A 8 2.01 -22.71 14.59
N ARG A 9 1.73 -23.15 13.37
CA ARG A 9 2.68 -23.91 12.56
C ARG A 9 3.78 -22.97 12.05
N HIS A 10 5.01 -23.31 12.42
CA HIS A 10 6.25 -22.67 11.99
C HIS A 10 6.38 -22.68 10.47
N LEU A 11 6.62 -21.50 9.88
CA LEU A 11 7.05 -21.34 8.50
C LEU A 11 8.44 -21.98 8.35
N ARG A 12 8.59 -22.88 7.38
CA ARG A 12 9.86 -23.52 7.02
C ARG A 12 10.50 -22.73 5.89
N VAL A 13 11.76 -22.35 6.08
CA VAL A 13 12.62 -21.81 5.03
C VAL A 13 13.14 -22.99 4.20
N VAL A 14 12.89 -22.98 2.89
CA VAL A 14 13.50 -23.91 1.94
C VAL A 14 14.44 -23.12 1.04
N SER A 15 15.68 -23.60 0.94
CA SER A 15 16.75 -23.02 0.14
C SER A 15 16.53 -23.30 -1.35
N SER A 16 16.77 -22.28 -2.16
CA SER A 16 16.63 -22.27 -3.61
C SER A 16 17.72 -23.13 -4.28
N THR A 17 17.30 -24.01 -5.19
CA THR A 17 18.11 -24.42 -6.34
C THR A 17 17.35 -24.06 -7.61
N ASP A 18 18.12 -23.57 -8.57
CA ASP A 18 17.74 -22.84 -9.76
C ASP A 18 16.60 -23.42 -10.57
N THR A 19 15.73 -22.56 -11.09
CA THR A 19 15.04 -22.80 -12.36
C THR A 19 14.79 -21.47 -13.05
N GLU A 20 15.59 -21.22 -14.09
CA GLU A 20 15.26 -20.29 -15.17
C GLU A 20 14.00 -20.80 -15.88
N GLU A 21 12.93 -20.01 -15.97
CA GLU A 21 11.92 -20.22 -17.00
C GLU A 21 11.21 -18.92 -17.37
N THR A 22 11.22 -18.66 -18.67
CA THR A 22 10.59 -17.54 -19.36
C THR A 22 9.08 -17.54 -19.16
N ALA A 23 8.57 -16.72 -18.24
CA ALA A 23 7.14 -16.52 -18.06
C ALA A 23 6.65 -15.26 -18.78
N SER A 24 5.69 -15.47 -19.68
CA SER A 24 4.59 -14.56 -20.06
C SER A 24 4.69 -13.14 -19.50
N VAL A 25 4.89 -12.14 -20.36
CA VAL A 25 4.75 -10.73 -19.96
C VAL A 25 3.30 -10.54 -19.51
N SER A 26 3.07 -10.61 -18.20
CA SER A 26 1.75 -10.45 -17.59
C SER A 26 1.12 -9.17 -18.12
N SER A 27 -0.19 -9.19 -18.40
CA SER A 27 -0.93 -8.01 -18.87
C SER A 27 -0.75 -6.78 -17.96
N ALA A 28 -0.45 -7.01 -16.67
CA ALA A 28 -0.06 -5.98 -15.70
C ALA A 28 1.28 -5.28 -16.04
N SER A 29 2.28 -6.00 -16.56
CA SER A 29 3.54 -5.43 -17.04
C SER A 29 3.37 -4.58 -18.30
N VAL A 30 2.36 -4.88 -19.13
CA VAL A 30 1.99 -4.07 -20.30
C VAL A 30 1.33 -2.76 -19.86
N ARG A 31 0.43 -2.81 -18.87
CA ARG A 31 -0.32 -1.64 -18.38
C ARG A 31 0.56 -0.49 -17.89
N TYR A 32 1.72 -0.79 -17.31
CA TYR A 32 2.66 0.20 -16.77
C TYR A 32 3.95 0.34 -17.57
N GLY A 33 3.98 -0.17 -18.81
CA GLY A 33 5.19 -0.21 -19.64
C GLY A 33 5.75 1.16 -20.03
N ASP A 34 4.91 2.19 -20.04
CA ASP A 34 5.21 3.59 -20.36
C ASP A 34 5.83 4.39 -19.20
N LEU A 35 5.82 3.86 -17.96
CA LEU A 35 6.40 4.55 -16.82
C LEU A 35 7.94 4.50 -16.85
N ALA A 36 8.56 5.67 -16.73
CA ALA A 36 10.01 5.81 -16.62
C ALA A 36 10.56 5.16 -15.33
N ASP A 37 9.83 5.32 -14.22
CA ASP A 37 10.17 4.62 -12.97
C ASP A 37 9.75 3.15 -13.08
N ARG A 38 10.71 2.30 -13.46
CA ARG A 38 10.51 0.85 -13.60
C ARG A 38 10.20 0.16 -12.28
N ARG A 39 10.61 0.75 -11.16
CA ARG A 39 10.30 0.19 -9.85
C ARG A 39 8.85 0.44 -9.51
N LEU A 40 8.40 1.69 -9.66
CA LEU A 40 6.99 2.05 -9.49
C LEU A 40 6.10 1.19 -10.40
N ALA A 41 6.47 1.03 -11.67
CA ALA A 41 5.77 0.15 -12.61
C ALA A 41 5.68 -1.31 -12.11
N SER A 42 6.78 -1.83 -11.55
CA SER A 42 6.83 -3.19 -11.01
C SER A 42 5.95 -3.35 -9.77
N ILE A 43 5.95 -2.38 -8.85
CA ILE A 43 5.11 -2.43 -7.64
C ILE A 43 3.63 -2.25 -8.00
N LEU A 44 3.28 -1.35 -8.92
CA LEU A 44 1.91 -1.20 -9.43
C LEU A 44 1.39 -2.53 -10.00
N ALA A 45 2.19 -3.22 -10.83
CA ALA A 45 1.83 -4.52 -11.39
C ALA A 45 1.71 -5.62 -10.32
N ALA A 46 2.60 -5.62 -9.32
CA ALA A 46 2.57 -6.56 -8.22
C ALA A 46 1.34 -6.36 -7.33
N GLU A 47 0.99 -5.12 -7.00
CA GLU A 47 -0.21 -4.78 -6.24
C GLU A 47 -1.49 -5.13 -7.00
N ASP A 48 -1.56 -4.87 -8.32
CA ASP A 48 -2.70 -5.29 -9.15
C ASP A 48 -2.90 -6.81 -9.16
N THR A 49 -1.80 -7.56 -9.00
CA THR A 49 -1.86 -9.01 -8.85
C THR A 49 -2.28 -9.40 -7.44
N ALA A 50 -1.66 -8.80 -6.42
CA ALA A 50 -1.96 -9.06 -5.00
C ALA A 50 -3.42 -8.73 -4.63
N GLU A 51 -4.04 -7.72 -5.25
CA GLU A 51 -5.47 -7.43 -5.07
C GLU A 51 -6.38 -8.58 -5.47
N ARG A 52 -6.02 -9.33 -6.53
CA ARG A 52 -6.75 -10.55 -6.93
C ARG A 52 -6.66 -11.65 -5.88
N TYR A 53 -5.65 -11.58 -5.02
CA TYR A 53 -5.41 -12.48 -3.90
C TYR A 53 -5.79 -11.88 -2.53
N GLY A 54 -6.52 -10.76 -2.52
CA GLY A 54 -7.12 -10.19 -1.30
C GLY A 54 -6.38 -9.03 -0.66
N LEU A 55 -5.37 -8.44 -1.32
CA LEU A 55 -4.87 -7.12 -0.92
C LEU A 55 -6.02 -6.11 -1.01
N THR A 56 -6.24 -5.34 0.05
CA THR A 56 -7.27 -4.30 0.03
C THR A 56 -6.76 -3.08 -0.75
N PRO A 57 -7.62 -2.35 -1.48
CA PRO A 57 -7.21 -1.12 -2.16
C PRO A 57 -6.59 -0.07 -1.22
N TYR A 58 -6.97 -0.09 0.06
CA TYR A 58 -6.47 0.82 1.09
C TYR A 58 -5.09 0.43 1.64
N ALA A 59 -4.63 -0.80 1.39
CA ALA A 59 -3.32 -1.29 1.80
C ALA A 59 -2.23 -1.09 0.72
N ARG A 60 -2.59 -0.57 -0.45
CA ARG A 60 -1.65 -0.29 -1.53
C ARG A 60 -0.66 0.79 -1.14
N SER A 61 0.59 0.63 -1.53
CA SER A 61 1.64 1.64 -1.43
C SER A 61 1.72 2.52 -2.68
N THR A 62 1.03 2.16 -3.76
CA THR A 62 0.94 2.94 -5.00
C THR A 62 -0.51 3.30 -5.34
N CYS A 63 -0.67 4.36 -6.13
CA CYS A 63 -1.96 4.78 -6.64
C CYS A 63 -2.13 4.31 -8.10
N PRO A 64 -3.05 3.36 -8.41
CA PRO A 64 -3.26 2.92 -9.80
C PRO A 64 -3.99 3.96 -10.66
N VAL A 65 -4.62 4.97 -10.05
CA VAL A 65 -5.31 6.06 -10.75
C VAL A 65 -4.30 7.07 -11.30
N HIS A 66 -3.44 7.61 -10.44
CA HIS A 66 -2.41 8.58 -10.81
C HIS A 66 -1.08 7.93 -11.26
N ARG A 67 -0.95 6.61 -11.08
CA ARG A 67 0.23 5.83 -11.46
C ARG A 67 1.50 6.38 -10.82
N CYS A 68 1.41 6.67 -9.52
CA CYS A 68 2.46 7.25 -8.68
C CYS A 68 2.55 6.54 -7.33
N TRP A 69 3.53 6.90 -6.50
CA TRP A 69 3.56 6.46 -5.10
C TRP A 69 2.39 7.10 -4.35
N LEU A 70 1.70 6.34 -3.48
CA LEU A 70 0.50 6.83 -2.79
C LEU A 70 0.73 8.16 -2.05
N HIS A 71 1.86 8.30 -1.35
CA HIS A 71 2.19 9.51 -0.60
C HIS A 71 2.24 10.78 -1.48
N GLN A 72 2.44 10.65 -2.79
CA GLN A 72 2.53 11.77 -3.71
C GLN A 72 1.17 12.36 -4.09
N CYS A 73 0.08 11.60 -3.97
CA CYS A 73 -1.25 12.05 -4.39
C CYS A 73 -2.32 11.90 -3.30
N ILE A 74 -2.08 11.20 -2.19
CA ILE A 74 -3.10 10.88 -1.18
C ILE A 74 -3.80 12.12 -0.59
N ALA A 75 -3.15 13.28 -0.58
CA ALA A 75 -3.72 14.54 -0.11
C ALA A 75 -4.83 15.07 -1.04
N GLU A 76 -4.86 14.65 -2.31
CA GLU A 76 -5.85 15.12 -3.28
C GLU A 76 -7.29 14.70 -2.93
N PRO A 77 -8.30 15.53 -3.22
CA PRO A 77 -9.70 15.27 -2.84
C PRO A 77 -10.27 13.94 -3.37
N VAL A 78 -9.76 13.44 -4.50
CA VAL A 78 -10.23 12.18 -5.10
C VAL A 78 -9.99 10.96 -4.20
N HIS A 79 -9.07 11.07 -3.24
CA HIS A 79 -8.79 10.02 -2.27
C HIS A 79 -9.66 10.09 -1.00
N VAL A 80 -10.54 11.08 -0.86
CA VAL A 80 -11.44 11.16 0.30
C VAL A 80 -12.67 10.29 0.07
N SER A 81 -13.03 9.46 1.06
CA SER A 81 -14.28 8.70 1.04
C SER A 81 -14.97 8.71 2.41
N ALA A 82 -16.03 9.50 2.53
CA ALA A 82 -16.88 9.51 3.71
C ALA A 82 -17.55 8.15 3.96
N ALA A 83 -17.92 7.43 2.89
CA ALA A 83 -18.61 6.15 2.98
C ALA A 83 -17.76 5.04 3.64
N THR A 84 -16.45 5.05 3.40
CA THR A 84 -15.53 4.05 3.98
C THR A 84 -14.68 4.60 5.12
N GLY A 85 -14.85 5.88 5.46
CA GLY A 85 -14.07 6.58 6.49
C GLY A 85 -12.63 6.91 6.06
N HIS A 86 -12.26 6.66 4.81
CA HIS A 86 -10.92 6.90 4.29
C HIS A 86 -10.68 8.40 4.15
N ARG A 87 -9.69 8.92 4.90
CA ARG A 87 -9.44 10.37 5.06
C ARG A 87 -10.69 11.15 5.49
N TRP A 88 -11.47 10.59 6.40
CA TRP A 88 -12.68 11.22 6.90
C TRP A 88 -12.65 11.37 8.43
N CYS A 89 -13.12 12.52 8.90
CA CYS A 89 -13.36 12.76 10.32
C CYS A 89 -14.84 12.49 10.59
N PRO A 90 -15.20 11.44 11.38
CA PRO A 90 -16.59 11.15 11.66
C PRO A 90 -17.24 12.20 12.57
N GLU A 91 -16.47 12.81 13.48
CA GLU A 91 -16.96 13.82 14.42
C GLU A 91 -17.27 15.17 13.77
N CYS A 92 -16.46 15.58 12.79
CA CYS A 92 -16.61 16.87 12.10
C CYS A 92 -17.29 16.75 10.74
N GLU A 93 -17.57 15.52 10.30
CA GLU A 93 -18.11 15.19 8.97
C GLU A 93 -17.36 15.93 7.86
N SER A 94 -16.02 15.86 7.90
CA SER A 94 -15.16 16.58 6.98
C SER A 94 -13.95 15.76 6.52
N PRO A 95 -13.37 16.10 5.35
CA PRO A 95 -12.10 15.54 4.92
C PRO A 95 -10.99 15.73 5.96
N VAL A 96 -10.08 14.77 6.00
CA VAL A 96 -8.86 14.80 6.80
C VAL A 96 -7.70 15.20 5.90
N GLU A 97 -6.95 16.20 6.33
CA GLU A 97 -5.74 16.66 5.65
C GLU A 97 -4.59 15.70 5.90
N VAL A 98 -3.71 15.57 4.89
CA VAL A 98 -2.51 14.74 4.96
C VAL A 98 -1.28 15.61 4.77
N ASP A 99 -0.40 15.61 5.76
CA ASP A 99 0.91 16.26 5.66
C ASP A 99 1.97 15.20 5.38
N ILE A 100 2.74 15.41 4.31
CA ILE A 100 3.85 14.55 3.91
C ILE A 100 5.14 15.36 4.04
N ASP A 101 6.10 14.80 4.77
CA ASP A 101 7.48 15.27 4.78
C ASP A 101 8.33 14.17 4.16
N GLU A 102 8.96 14.44 3.03
CA GLU A 102 9.82 13.48 2.33
C GLU A 102 11.29 13.56 2.78
N ALA A 103 11.63 14.44 3.73
CA ALA A 103 13.00 14.58 4.21
C ALA A 103 13.44 13.35 5.03
N GLY A 104 14.67 12.88 4.78
CA GLY A 104 15.29 11.80 5.54
C GLY A 104 14.57 10.46 5.36
N MET A 105 13.99 9.92 6.44
CA MET A 105 13.20 8.67 6.42
C MET A 105 11.73 8.89 5.99
N GLY A 106 11.33 10.14 5.82
CA GLY A 106 9.97 10.55 5.54
C GLY A 106 9.04 10.45 6.76
N SER A 107 8.03 11.32 6.83
CA SER A 107 6.98 11.27 7.84
C SER A 107 5.62 11.62 7.25
N VAL A 108 4.57 11.06 7.86
CA VAL A 108 3.19 11.25 7.43
C VAL A 108 2.35 11.58 8.66
N ARG A 109 1.58 12.65 8.58
CA ARG A 109 0.59 13.03 9.59
C ARG A 109 -0.78 13.23 8.93
N LEU A 110 -1.80 12.92 9.70
CA LEU A 110 -3.19 13.18 9.35
C LEU A 110 -3.78 14.10 10.42
N HIS A 111 -4.56 15.08 10.01
CA HIS A 111 -5.26 15.97 10.93
C HIS A 111 -6.58 16.45 10.33
N CYS A 112 -7.59 16.64 11.17
CA CYS A 112 -8.84 17.26 10.76
C CYS A 112 -8.68 18.79 10.75
N SER A 113 -9.01 19.44 9.64
CA SER A 113 -8.94 20.91 9.52
C SER A 113 -9.95 21.66 10.40
N ARG A 114 -10.95 20.95 10.97
CA ARG A 114 -11.97 21.52 11.86
C ARG A 114 -11.58 21.42 13.34
N CYS A 115 -11.30 20.21 13.83
CA CYS A 115 -11.00 19.98 15.25
C CYS A 115 -9.50 19.92 15.56
N GLY A 116 -8.63 19.88 14.54
CA GLY A 116 -7.18 19.77 14.70
C GLY A 116 -6.68 18.39 15.16
N LEU A 117 -7.58 17.47 15.49
CA LEU A 117 -7.23 16.13 15.96
C LEU A 117 -7.01 15.16 14.80
N LEU A 118 -6.21 14.13 15.06
CA LEU A 118 -6.15 12.93 14.23
C LEU A 118 -7.42 12.09 14.48
N PRO A 119 -8.30 11.87 13.50
CA PRO A 119 -9.42 10.96 13.70
C PRO A 119 -8.91 9.53 13.65
N ASP A 120 -8.75 8.90 14.81
CA ASP A 120 -8.08 7.61 14.98
C ASP A 120 -9.00 6.40 14.65
N THR A 121 -9.43 6.35 13.38
CA THR A 121 -10.25 5.28 12.81
C THR A 121 -9.37 4.22 12.15
N THR A 122 -9.90 3.01 11.94
CA THR A 122 -9.18 1.95 11.19
C THR A 122 -8.75 2.43 9.81
N ALA A 123 -9.64 3.08 9.06
CA ALA A 123 -9.34 3.58 7.73
C ALA A 123 -8.21 4.64 7.72
N ASN A 124 -8.18 5.55 8.69
CA ASN A 124 -7.10 6.55 8.78
C ASN A 124 -5.77 5.93 9.25
N ARG A 125 -5.79 4.89 10.08
CA ARG A 125 -4.58 4.11 10.40
C ARG A 125 -4.04 3.39 9.17
N GLU A 126 -4.92 2.85 8.31
CA GLU A 126 -4.54 2.25 7.04
C GLU A 126 -3.90 3.28 6.10
N VAL A 127 -4.45 4.50 6.00
CA VAL A 127 -3.81 5.61 5.24
C VAL A 127 -2.38 5.85 5.73
N LEU A 128 -2.19 6.00 7.05
CA LEU A 128 -0.86 6.24 7.63
C LEU A 128 0.10 5.09 7.30
N LEU A 129 -0.35 3.85 7.45
CA LEU A 129 0.46 2.67 7.16
C LEU A 129 0.83 2.61 5.67
N ALA A 130 -0.15 2.77 4.79
CA ALA A 130 0.04 2.74 3.34
C ALA A 130 1.00 3.83 2.87
N CYS A 131 0.89 5.06 3.39
CA CYS A 131 1.79 6.15 3.04
C CYS A 131 3.22 5.93 3.58
N ARG A 132 3.37 5.38 4.79
CA ARG A 132 4.69 5.01 5.33
C ARG A 132 5.35 3.89 4.52
N THR A 133 4.57 2.89 4.12
CA THR A 133 5.01 1.83 3.21
C THR A 133 5.42 2.42 1.87
N SER A 134 4.64 3.38 1.35
CA SER A 134 4.91 4.10 0.10
C SER A 134 6.24 4.87 0.15
N LEU A 135 6.50 5.65 1.20
CA LEU A 135 7.76 6.36 1.40
C LEU A 135 8.94 5.39 1.53
N SER A 136 8.78 4.38 2.40
CA SER A 136 9.81 3.35 2.62
C SER A 136 10.13 2.61 1.33
N ALA A 137 9.10 2.30 0.53
CA ALA A 137 9.24 1.65 -0.75
C ALA A 137 9.92 2.54 -1.77
N MET A 138 9.60 3.83 -1.85
CA MET A 138 10.28 4.74 -2.76
C MET A 138 11.79 4.83 -2.46
N HIS A 139 12.15 4.90 -1.17
CA HIS A 139 13.54 5.10 -0.73
C HIS A 139 14.35 3.81 -0.51
N ALA A 140 13.72 2.65 -0.31
CA ALA A 140 14.45 1.40 -0.15
C ALA A 140 15.31 1.14 -1.39
N GLY A 141 16.52 0.60 -1.28
CA GLY A 141 17.31 0.27 -2.49
C GLY A 141 16.61 -0.77 -3.40
N ARG A 142 17.26 -1.17 -4.50
CA ARG A 142 16.76 -2.15 -5.49
C ARG A 142 16.32 -3.54 -4.94
N ARG A 143 16.43 -3.79 -3.63
CA ARG A 143 16.21 -5.10 -2.98
C ARG A 143 14.87 -5.26 -2.27
N ALA A 144 14.08 -4.20 -2.08
CA ALA A 144 12.82 -4.32 -1.36
C ALA A 144 11.70 -4.85 -2.27
N LYS A 145 11.33 -6.13 -2.12
CA LYS A 145 10.04 -6.65 -2.54
C LYS A 145 9.02 -6.34 -1.43
N LEU A 146 7.91 -5.69 -1.78
CA LEU A 146 6.82 -5.39 -0.83
C LEU A 146 5.73 -6.47 -0.84
N TYR A 147 5.56 -7.11 -1.99
CA TYR A 147 4.48 -8.07 -2.22
C TYR A 147 5.11 -9.36 -2.76
N GLU A 148 4.81 -10.46 -2.09
CA GLU A 148 5.04 -11.82 -2.61
C GLU A 148 3.68 -12.37 -3.01
N VAL A 149 3.54 -12.68 -4.29
CA VAL A 149 2.36 -13.37 -4.81
C VAL A 149 2.62 -14.87 -4.59
N PRO A 150 1.69 -15.63 -3.97
CA PRO A 150 1.81 -17.08 -3.90
C PRO A 150 1.86 -17.67 -5.31
N ASP A 151 2.79 -18.60 -5.56
CA ASP A 151 2.79 -19.38 -6.79
C ASP A 151 1.50 -20.25 -6.84
N GLU A 152 0.89 -20.32 -8.02
CA GLU A 152 -0.39 -21.01 -8.28
C GLU A 152 -0.38 -22.51 -7.91
#